data_AF-A0A820I0Z6-F1
#
_entry.id   AF-A0A820I0Z6-F1
#
_cell.length_a   1.000
_cell.length_b   1.000
_cell.length_c   1.000
_cell.angle_alpha   90.00
_cell.angle_beta   90.00
_cell.angle_gamma   90.00
#
_symmetry.space_group_name_H-M   'P 1'
#
loop_
_entity.id
_entity.type
_entity.pdbx_description
1 polymer ?
#
loop_
_entity_poly.entity_id
_entity_poly.type
_entity_poly.pdbx_seq_one_letter_code
_entity_poly.pdbx_strand_id
1 'polypeptide(L)'
;MEEQFMSTLAKEQIKNLAKFGGGPEEDVIKWLQEVEEVFDRAQLQPSNKYLAVQSYLVESAAKWFRHNKLNICDWSTFKIEILKVYRPSLDQTLLKMEQRQQLSNELVMEYYYDKLQLCLQADPNMSSTMIIHYLTKGLNSSLISYVVRRHPSTPAEFLVIAQDEEKIQQMLQGLTQNTIRSHDDDDDSNDKDLDDEMIALVKRPTYTKSRSFNSQQQ
;
A
#
# COMPACT_ATOMS: atom_id res chain seq x y z
N MET A 1 -15.08 -36.58 -7.58
CA MET A 1 -14.20 -35.82 -8.50
C MET A 1 -13.71 -34.54 -7.84
N GLU A 2 -14.62 -33.70 -7.34
CA GLU A 2 -14.30 -32.46 -6.60
C GLU A 2 -13.33 -32.67 -5.42
N GLU A 3 -13.54 -33.68 -4.58
CA GLU A 3 -12.65 -33.98 -3.43
C GLU A 3 -11.18 -34.22 -3.84
N GLN A 4 -10.94 -34.91 -4.95
CA GLN A 4 -9.59 -35.14 -5.48
C GLN A 4 -8.99 -33.85 -6.07
N PHE A 5 -9.80 -33.02 -6.72
CA PHE A 5 -9.39 -31.70 -7.21
C PHE A 5 -9.00 -30.77 -6.04
N MET A 6 -9.84 -30.68 -5.02
CA MET A 6 -9.57 -29.87 -3.81
C MET A 6 -8.34 -30.37 -3.05
N SER A 7 -8.17 -31.69 -2.90
CA SER A 7 -6.96 -32.27 -2.30
C SER A 7 -5.69 -31.94 -3.11
N THR A 8 -5.78 -31.90 -4.44
CA THR A 8 -4.65 -31.55 -5.32
C THR A 8 -4.32 -30.07 -5.23
N LEU A 9 -5.33 -29.19 -5.29
CA LEU A 9 -5.17 -27.74 -5.14
C LEU A 9 -4.57 -27.38 -3.77
N ALA A 10 -5.07 -27.99 -2.69
CA ALA A 10 -4.55 -27.77 -1.35
C ALA A 10 -3.08 -28.23 -1.19
N LYS A 11 -2.66 -29.32 -1.85
CA LYS A 11 -1.26 -29.76 -1.89
C LYS A 11 -0.35 -28.78 -2.62
N GLU A 12 -0.81 -28.17 -3.71
CA GLU A 12 -0.04 -27.11 -4.38
C GLU A 12 0.00 -25.81 -3.54
N GLN A 13 -1.10 -25.44 -2.87
CA GLN A 13 -1.11 -24.32 -1.92
C GLN A 13 -0.10 -24.54 -0.78
N ILE A 14 0.01 -25.75 -0.23
CA ILE A 14 1.01 -26.11 0.78
C ILE A 14 2.44 -25.85 0.27
N LYS A 15 2.78 -26.24 -0.97
CA LYS A 15 4.13 -26.01 -1.52
C LYS A 15 4.48 -24.52 -1.66
N ASN A 16 3.47 -23.69 -1.93
CA ASN A 16 3.62 -22.26 -2.20
C ASN A 16 3.39 -21.38 -0.96
N LEU A 17 3.14 -21.96 0.22
CA LEU A 17 3.03 -21.22 1.48
C LEU A 17 4.31 -20.42 1.77
N ALA A 18 4.12 -19.17 2.18
CA ALA A 18 5.21 -18.30 2.61
C ALA A 18 5.97 -18.91 3.80
N LYS A 19 7.29 -18.70 3.82
CA LYS A 19 8.13 -19.02 4.97
C LYS A 19 8.21 -17.80 5.88
N PHE A 20 8.37 -18.05 7.18
CA PHE A 20 8.48 -17.01 8.20
C PHE A 20 9.87 -16.99 8.82
N GLY A 21 10.59 -15.88 8.67
CA GLY A 21 11.93 -15.65 9.20
C GLY A 21 11.96 -15.03 10.60
N GLY A 22 10.89 -14.32 10.97
CA GLY A 22 10.79 -13.56 12.22
C GLY A 22 11.46 -12.18 12.17
N GLY A 23 11.56 -11.57 10.97
CA GLY A 23 12.01 -10.20 10.78
C GLY A 23 10.96 -9.16 11.22
N PRO A 24 11.35 -7.90 11.47
CA PRO A 24 10.46 -6.86 12.00
C PRO A 24 9.37 -6.40 11.02
N GLU A 25 9.53 -6.70 9.73
CA GLU A 25 8.54 -6.40 8.68
C GLU A 25 7.58 -7.56 8.39
N GLU A 26 7.82 -8.75 8.94
CA GLU A 26 6.93 -9.89 8.78
C GLU A 26 5.79 -9.84 9.80
N ASP A 27 4.53 -9.88 9.35
CA ASP A 27 3.37 -10.01 10.24
C ASP A 27 3.11 -11.50 10.55
N VAL A 28 3.53 -11.93 11.75
CA VAL A 28 3.31 -13.29 12.26
C VAL A 28 1.83 -13.66 12.37
N ILE A 29 0.93 -12.69 12.61
CA ILE A 29 -0.52 -12.94 12.73
C ILE A 29 -1.06 -13.29 11.35
N LYS A 30 -0.74 -12.48 10.34
CA LYS A 30 -1.12 -12.72 8.94
C LYS A 30 -0.56 -14.04 8.42
N TRP A 31 0.74 -14.28 8.58
CA TRP A 31 1.37 -15.53 8.16
C TRP A 31 0.74 -16.76 8.83
N LEU A 32 0.44 -16.69 10.14
CA LEU A 32 -0.15 -17.80 10.86
C LEU A 32 -1.59 -18.09 10.41
N GLN A 33 -2.37 -17.05 10.08
CA GLN A 33 -3.70 -17.18 9.48
C GLN A 33 -3.63 -17.87 8.11
N GLU A 34 -2.75 -17.41 7.21
CA GLU A 34 -2.55 -18.00 5.87
C GLU A 34 -2.14 -19.48 5.94
N VAL A 35 -1.22 -19.83 6.85
CA VAL A 35 -0.80 -21.22 7.10
C VAL A 35 -1.95 -22.06 7.66
N GLU A 36 -2.68 -21.55 8.66
CA GLU A 36 -3.79 -22.29 9.27
C GLU A 36 -4.90 -22.57 8.25
N GLU A 37 -5.28 -21.58 7.45
CA GLU A 37 -6.26 -21.71 6.37
C GLU A 37 -5.87 -22.74 5.32
N VAL A 38 -4.64 -22.72 4.82
CA VAL A 38 -4.16 -23.71 3.83
C VAL A 38 -4.14 -25.10 4.44
N PHE A 39 -3.74 -25.23 5.72
CA PHE A 39 -3.73 -26.51 6.42
C PHE A 39 -5.14 -27.05 6.68
N ASP A 40 -6.13 -26.19 6.95
CA ASP A 40 -7.54 -26.57 7.09
C ASP A 40 -8.18 -26.97 5.75
N ARG A 41 -7.91 -26.23 4.66
CA ARG A 41 -8.31 -26.64 3.30
C ARG A 41 -7.69 -27.99 2.90
N ALA A 42 -6.47 -28.27 3.35
CA ALA A 42 -5.80 -29.55 3.17
C ALA A 42 -6.24 -30.64 4.18
N GLN A 43 -7.17 -30.33 5.09
CA GLN A 43 -7.69 -31.24 6.13
C GLN A 43 -6.58 -31.87 7.00
N LEU A 44 -5.50 -31.12 7.26
CA LEU A 44 -4.40 -31.59 8.09
C LEU A 44 -4.85 -31.70 9.56
N GLN A 45 -4.73 -32.91 10.11
CA GLN A 45 -4.91 -33.17 11.53
C GLN A 45 -3.94 -32.31 12.37
N PRO A 46 -4.28 -31.91 13.61
CA PRO A 46 -3.46 -31.00 14.42
C PRO A 46 -2.00 -31.45 14.61
N SER A 47 -1.74 -32.75 14.72
CA SER A 47 -0.40 -33.33 14.75
C SER A 47 0.38 -33.08 13.45
N ASN A 48 -0.28 -33.23 12.30
CA ASN A 48 0.30 -32.97 10.98
C ASN A 48 0.52 -31.48 10.75
N LYS A 49 -0.36 -30.58 11.23
CA LYS A 49 -0.13 -29.13 11.22
C LYS A 49 1.15 -28.77 11.97
N TYR A 50 1.31 -29.29 13.19
CA TYR A 50 2.50 -29.07 14.02
C TYR A 50 3.80 -29.63 13.40
N LEU A 51 3.75 -30.76 12.68
CA LEU A 51 4.92 -31.27 11.96
C LEU A 51 5.23 -30.45 10.70
N ALA A 52 4.20 -30.10 9.92
CA ALA A 52 4.35 -29.35 8.67
C ALA A 52 4.92 -27.95 8.90
N VAL A 53 4.39 -27.19 9.88
CA VAL A 53 4.80 -25.79 10.11
C VAL A 53 6.29 -25.63 10.38
N GLN A 54 6.95 -26.64 10.96
CA GLN A 54 8.39 -26.63 11.25
C GLN A 54 9.23 -26.44 9.99
N SER A 55 8.71 -26.80 8.81
CA SER A 55 9.38 -26.66 7.51
C SER A 55 9.24 -25.25 6.90
N TYR A 56 8.32 -24.44 7.43
CA TYR A 56 8.05 -23.06 6.98
C TYR A 56 8.73 -22.01 7.87
N LEU A 57 9.31 -22.41 9.01
CA LEU A 57 10.15 -21.53 9.81
C LEU A 57 11.56 -21.44 9.22
N VAL A 58 12.06 -20.23 9.02
CA VAL A 58 13.43 -19.95 8.58
C VAL A 58 14.13 -18.99 9.55
N GLU A 59 15.41 -18.72 9.29
CA GLU A 59 16.19 -17.66 9.96
C GLU A 59 16.07 -17.60 11.50
N SER A 60 15.51 -16.53 12.05
CA SER A 60 15.38 -16.33 13.51
C SER A 60 14.30 -17.24 14.08
N ALA A 61 13.15 -17.37 13.42
CA ALA A 61 12.04 -18.21 13.86
C ALA A 61 12.44 -19.69 13.93
N ALA A 62 13.23 -20.16 12.97
CA ALA A 62 13.80 -21.51 13.01
C ALA A 62 14.83 -21.71 14.13
N LYS A 63 15.58 -20.66 14.52
CA LYS A 63 16.49 -20.73 15.70
C LYS A 63 15.67 -20.76 16.99
N TRP A 64 14.70 -19.86 17.13
CA TRP A 64 13.77 -19.79 18.27
C TRP A 64 13.06 -21.13 18.50
N PHE A 65 12.45 -21.70 17.46
CA PHE A 65 11.69 -22.94 17.57
C PHE A 65 12.56 -24.12 18.04
N ARG A 66 13.80 -24.23 17.53
CA ARG A 66 14.74 -25.28 17.97
C ARG A 66 15.07 -25.21 19.46
N HIS A 67 15.22 -24.01 20.03
CA HIS A 67 15.48 -23.83 21.46
C HIS A 67 14.26 -24.10 22.33
N ASN A 68 13.05 -23.81 21.83
CA ASN A 68 11.80 -23.95 22.58
C ASN A 68 11.06 -25.27 22.33
N LYS A 69 11.59 -26.15 21.46
CA LYS A 69 10.90 -27.36 20.97
C LYS A 69 10.38 -28.29 22.08
N LEU A 70 11.07 -28.38 23.22
CA LEU A 70 10.64 -29.20 24.36
C LEU A 70 9.36 -28.68 25.05
N ASN A 71 9.06 -27.39 24.91
CA ASN A 71 7.90 -26.73 25.53
C ASN A 71 6.73 -26.59 24.54
N ILE A 72 6.94 -26.89 23.24
CA ILE A 72 5.97 -26.69 22.17
C ILE A 72 5.61 -28.06 21.59
N CYS A 73 4.63 -28.73 22.19
CA CYS A 73 4.31 -30.13 21.90
C CYS A 73 3.24 -30.35 20.83
N ASP A 74 2.42 -29.34 20.55
CA ASP A 74 1.30 -29.43 19.61
C ASP A 74 1.03 -28.10 18.89
N TRP A 75 0.06 -28.11 17.97
CA TRP A 75 -0.34 -26.95 17.17
C TRP A 75 -0.88 -25.79 18.02
N SER A 76 -1.62 -26.08 19.10
CA SER A 76 -2.19 -25.04 19.96
C SER A 76 -1.09 -24.29 20.72
N THR A 77 -0.17 -25.03 21.32
CA THR A 77 0.98 -24.45 22.05
C THR A 77 1.91 -23.71 21.09
N PHE A 78 2.08 -24.23 19.86
CA PHE A 78 2.83 -23.52 18.82
C PHE A 78 2.25 -22.15 18.50
N LYS A 79 0.93 -22.05 18.26
CA LYS A 79 0.27 -20.76 17.98
C LYS A 79 0.44 -19.77 19.13
N ILE A 80 0.32 -20.23 20.37
CA ILE A 80 0.48 -19.37 21.56
C ILE A 80 1.92 -18.86 21.66
N GLU A 81 2.92 -19.74 21.61
CA GLU A 81 4.31 -19.35 21.85
C GLU A 81 4.94 -18.58 20.67
N ILE A 82 4.54 -18.83 19.41
CA ILE A 82 5.06 -18.03 18.28
C ILE A 82 4.50 -16.61 18.30
N LEU A 83 3.21 -16.44 18.60
CA LEU A 83 2.60 -15.11 18.76
C LEU A 83 3.21 -14.38 19.95
N LYS A 84 3.46 -15.05 21.07
CA LYS A 84 4.09 -14.44 22.26
C LYS A 84 5.48 -13.85 22.00
N VAL A 85 6.23 -14.40 21.05
CA VAL A 85 7.60 -13.95 20.73
C VAL A 85 7.68 -13.00 19.54
N TYR A 86 6.84 -13.20 18.51
CA TYR A 86 6.92 -12.45 17.26
C TYR A 86 5.78 -11.46 17.00
N ARG A 87 4.75 -11.41 17.86
CA ARG A 87 3.71 -10.39 17.74
C ARG A 87 4.33 -9.01 18.01
N PRO A 88 4.06 -7.99 17.17
CA PRO A 88 4.55 -6.65 17.44
C PRO A 88 4.05 -6.14 18.79
N SER A 89 4.86 -5.32 19.45
CA SER A 89 4.42 -4.61 20.66
C SER A 89 3.30 -3.62 20.34
N LEU A 90 2.57 -3.16 21.36
CA LEU A 90 1.56 -2.11 21.17
C LEU A 90 2.18 -0.85 20.56
N ASP A 91 3.35 -0.42 21.05
CA ASP A 91 4.06 0.75 20.54
C ASP A 91 4.48 0.58 19.06
N GLN A 92 4.96 -0.61 18.67
CA GLN A 92 5.28 -0.91 17.28
C GLN A 92 4.03 -0.90 16.39
N THR A 93 2.92 -1.45 16.89
CA THR A 93 1.64 -1.50 16.17
C THR A 93 1.07 -0.09 15.99
N LEU A 94 1.09 0.73 17.04
CA LEU A 94 0.70 2.14 16.99
C LEU A 94 1.57 2.93 16.02
N LEU A 95 2.89 2.75 16.06
CA LEU A 95 3.82 3.42 15.14
C LEU A 95 3.55 3.05 13.68
N LYS A 96 3.40 1.75 13.37
CA LYS A 96 3.04 1.27 12.02
C LYS A 96 1.67 1.81 11.59
N MET A 97 0.67 1.79 12.48
CA MET A 97 -0.65 2.36 12.25
C MET A 97 -0.58 3.86 11.93
N GLU A 98 0.18 4.66 12.68
CA GLU A 98 0.31 6.09 12.41
C GLU A 98 1.04 6.38 11.10
N GLN A 99 2.13 5.66 10.82
CA GLN A 99 3.00 5.88 9.67
C GLN A 99 2.41 5.37 8.35
N ARG A 100 1.47 4.42 8.35
CA ARG A 100 0.88 3.88 7.12
C ARG A 100 0.13 4.95 6.31
N GLN A 101 0.74 5.41 5.23
CA GLN A 101 0.14 6.28 4.20
C GLN A 101 -0.27 5.43 2.99
N GLN A 102 -1.28 5.87 2.24
CA GLN A 102 -1.60 5.36 0.92
C GLN A 102 -0.49 5.78 -0.06
N LEU A 103 0.05 4.84 -0.82
CA LEU A 103 1.04 5.14 -1.87
C LEU A 103 0.36 5.81 -3.09
N SER A 104 1.13 6.56 -3.87
CA SER A 104 0.58 7.32 -5.01
C SER A 104 -0.04 6.46 -6.11
N ASN A 105 0.34 5.18 -6.19
CA ASN A 105 -0.11 4.19 -7.15
C ASN A 105 -0.86 3.01 -6.50
N GLU A 106 -1.19 3.12 -5.22
CA GLU A 106 -1.93 2.10 -4.46
C GLU A 106 -3.43 2.36 -4.50
N LEU A 107 -4.21 1.30 -4.68
CA LEU A 107 -5.67 1.38 -4.68
C LEU A 107 -6.20 1.69 -3.28
N VAL A 108 -7.22 2.55 -3.18
CA VAL A 108 -7.89 2.89 -1.92
C VAL A 108 -8.33 1.65 -1.14
N MET A 109 -8.75 0.59 -1.84
CA MET A 109 -9.17 -0.66 -1.21
C MET A 109 -8.03 -1.36 -0.45
N GLU A 110 -6.83 -1.40 -1.04
CA GLU A 110 -5.64 -2.05 -0.45
C GLU A 110 -5.21 -1.28 0.80
N TYR A 111 -5.05 0.04 0.66
CA TYR A 111 -4.77 0.95 1.77
C TYR A 111 -5.77 0.81 2.92
N TYR A 112 -7.07 0.78 2.59
CA TYR A 112 -8.15 0.71 3.58
C TYR A 112 -8.05 -0.56 4.44
N TYR A 113 -7.88 -1.74 3.84
CA TYR A 113 -7.85 -2.99 4.60
C TYR A 113 -6.58 -3.12 5.43
N ASP A 114 -5.41 -2.74 4.89
CA ASP A 114 -4.15 -2.71 5.64
C ASP A 114 -4.24 -1.76 6.84
N LYS A 115 -4.77 -0.54 6.64
CA LYS A 115 -4.90 0.47 7.70
C LYS A 115 -5.93 0.04 8.75
N LEU A 116 -7.07 -0.53 8.33
CA LEU A 116 -8.09 -1.07 9.22
C LEU A 116 -7.54 -2.23 10.07
N GLN A 117 -6.76 -3.14 9.47
CA GLN A 117 -6.09 -4.21 10.19
C GLN A 117 -5.16 -3.65 11.27
N LEU A 118 -4.34 -2.65 10.95
CA LEU A 118 -3.46 -2.00 11.94
C LEU A 118 -4.24 -1.33 13.09
N CYS A 119 -5.38 -0.68 12.78
CA CYS A 119 -6.26 -0.12 13.82
C CYS A 119 -6.80 -1.21 14.76
N LEU A 120 -7.31 -2.32 14.22
CA LEU A 120 -7.88 -3.42 15.01
C LEU A 120 -6.81 -4.27 15.72
N GLN A 121 -5.57 -4.30 15.21
CA GLN A 121 -4.42 -4.88 15.91
C GLN A 121 -4.00 -4.02 17.11
N ALA A 122 -4.09 -2.68 17.01
CA ALA A 122 -3.77 -1.76 18.10
C ALA A 122 -4.85 -1.72 19.19
N ASP A 123 -6.12 -1.65 18.80
CA ASP A 123 -7.28 -1.76 19.69
C ASP A 123 -8.45 -2.47 18.98
N PRO A 124 -8.79 -3.72 19.35
CA PRO A 124 -9.92 -4.45 18.77
C PRO A 124 -11.29 -3.78 18.98
N ASN A 125 -11.40 -2.83 19.91
CA ASN A 125 -12.63 -2.08 20.21
C ASN A 125 -12.57 -0.62 19.72
N MET A 126 -11.61 -0.28 18.85
CA MET A 126 -11.42 1.10 18.37
C MET A 126 -12.71 1.64 17.74
N SER A 127 -13.13 2.84 18.17
CA SER A 127 -14.37 3.43 17.70
C SER A 127 -14.32 3.80 16.20
N SER A 128 -15.46 3.72 15.51
CA SER A 128 -15.58 4.12 14.09
C SER A 128 -14.99 5.50 13.82
N THR A 129 -15.24 6.48 14.70
CA THR A 129 -14.69 7.84 14.59
C THR A 129 -13.16 7.86 14.60
N MET A 130 -12.53 7.04 15.45
CA MET A 130 -11.07 6.96 15.56
C MET A 130 -10.46 6.20 14.37
N ILE A 131 -11.11 5.13 13.90
CA ILE A 131 -10.71 4.42 12.68
C ILE A 131 -10.78 5.36 11.46
N ILE A 132 -11.87 6.12 11.30
CA ILE A 132 -12.03 7.12 10.23
C ILE A 132 -10.99 8.22 10.34
N HIS A 133 -10.63 8.66 11.55
CA HIS A 133 -9.54 9.63 11.75
C HIS A 133 -8.21 9.09 11.22
N TYR A 134 -7.81 7.86 11.59
CA TYR A 134 -6.56 7.27 11.12
C TYR A 134 -6.56 6.96 9.62
N LEU A 135 -7.68 6.46 9.08
CA LEU A 135 -7.90 6.28 7.64
C LEU A 135 -7.76 7.61 6.87
N THR A 136 -8.34 8.69 7.39
CA THR A 136 -8.22 10.02 6.75
C THR A 136 -6.79 10.57 6.86
N LYS A 137 -6.11 10.39 8.01
CA LYS A 137 -4.73 10.84 8.28
C LYS A 137 -3.69 10.23 7.34
N GLY A 138 -3.96 9.05 6.77
CA GLY A 138 -3.05 8.38 5.83
C GLY A 138 -3.55 8.29 4.40
N LEU A 139 -4.73 8.84 4.06
CA LEU A 139 -5.30 8.76 2.72
C LEU A 139 -4.49 9.62 1.73
N ASN A 140 -4.47 9.24 0.45
CA ASN A 140 -3.88 10.08 -0.61
C ASN A 140 -4.53 11.48 -0.61
N SER A 141 -3.69 12.52 -0.61
CA SER A 141 -4.10 13.91 -0.47
C SER A 141 -5.10 14.39 -1.54
N SER A 142 -5.08 13.79 -2.73
CA SER A 142 -6.07 14.07 -3.78
C SER A 142 -7.50 13.68 -3.40
N LEU A 143 -7.68 12.71 -2.49
CA LEU A 143 -8.97 12.17 -2.08
C LEU A 143 -9.51 12.81 -0.80
N ILE A 144 -8.62 13.25 0.11
CA ILE A 144 -8.98 13.77 1.44
C ILE A 144 -10.09 14.82 1.38
N SER A 145 -9.97 15.81 0.48
CA SER A 145 -10.93 16.92 0.42
C SER A 145 -12.35 16.46 0.06
N TYR A 146 -12.49 15.42 -0.77
CA TYR A 146 -13.80 14.87 -1.13
C TYR A 146 -14.38 14.03 0.02
N VAL A 147 -13.57 13.13 0.57
CA VAL A 147 -14.01 12.22 1.65
C VAL A 147 -14.44 13.00 2.89
N VAL A 148 -13.66 14.00 3.33
CA VAL A 148 -13.99 14.80 4.52
C VAL A 148 -15.31 15.58 4.34
N ARG A 149 -15.56 16.15 3.17
CA ARG A 149 -16.82 16.89 2.87
C ARG A 149 -18.07 16.01 2.85
N ARG A 150 -17.91 14.70 2.66
CA ARG A 150 -19.00 13.72 2.67
C ARG A 150 -19.31 13.20 4.08
N HIS A 151 -18.47 13.51 5.08
CA HIS A 151 -18.66 13.19 6.50
C HIS A 151 -19.04 11.72 6.78
N PRO A 152 -18.21 10.73 6.37
CA PRO A 152 -18.47 9.33 6.67
C PRO A 152 -18.64 9.09 8.18
N SER A 153 -19.68 8.33 8.53
CA SER A 153 -20.03 7.91 9.89
C SER A 153 -19.46 6.54 10.26
N THR A 154 -19.11 5.72 9.26
CA THR A 154 -18.52 4.38 9.44
C THR A 154 -17.31 4.16 8.53
N PRO A 155 -16.39 3.23 8.88
CA PRO A 155 -15.28 2.85 7.99
C PRO A 155 -15.76 2.29 6.63
N ALA A 156 -16.87 1.55 6.61
CA ALA A 156 -17.45 1.05 5.36
C ALA A 156 -17.95 2.18 4.44
N GLU A 157 -18.58 3.21 5.02
CA GLU A 157 -19.00 4.40 4.29
C GLU A 157 -17.80 5.21 3.77
N PHE A 158 -16.75 5.36 4.58
CA PHE A 158 -15.48 5.95 4.15
C PHE A 158 -14.92 5.26 2.90
N LEU A 159 -14.89 3.93 2.88
CA LEU A 159 -14.38 3.15 1.75
C LEU A 159 -15.16 3.43 0.46
N VAL A 160 -16.50 3.39 0.52
CA VAL A 160 -17.36 3.65 -0.65
C VAL A 160 -17.10 5.06 -1.21
N ILE A 161 -17.10 6.07 -0.35
CA ILE A 161 -16.87 7.47 -0.75
C ILE A 161 -15.49 7.65 -1.39
N ALA A 162 -14.45 7.06 -0.80
CA ALA A 162 -13.08 7.19 -1.29
C ALA A 162 -12.86 6.46 -2.63
N GLN A 163 -13.49 5.29 -2.81
CA GLN A 163 -13.46 4.54 -4.07
C GLN A 163 -14.22 5.25 -5.20
N ASP A 164 -15.33 5.93 -4.90
CA ASP A 164 -16.07 6.67 -5.92
C ASP A 164 -15.27 7.87 -6.45
N GLU A 165 -14.55 8.59 -5.57
CA GLU A 165 -13.61 9.63 -5.99
C GLU A 165 -12.42 9.06 -6.76
N GLU A 166 -11.82 7.96 -6.31
CA GLU A 166 -10.73 7.29 -7.01
C GLU A 166 -11.10 6.94 -8.47
N LYS A 167 -12.29 6.36 -8.69
CA LYS A 167 -12.81 6.07 -10.04
C LYS A 167 -13.00 7.32 -10.88
N ILE A 168 -13.52 8.41 -10.29
CA ILE A 168 -13.71 9.69 -10.98
C ILE A 168 -12.35 10.27 -11.40
N GLN A 169 -11.36 10.27 -10.50
CA GLN A 169 -10.01 10.76 -10.81
C GLN A 169 -9.33 9.92 -11.91
N GLN A 170 -9.44 8.59 -11.86
CA GLN A 170 -8.94 7.70 -12.93
C GLN A 170 -9.62 7.97 -14.29
N MET A 171 -10.94 8.19 -14.30
CA MET A 171 -11.68 8.51 -15.53
C MET A 171 -11.25 9.85 -16.14
N LEU A 172 -11.08 10.89 -15.31
CA LEU A 172 -10.63 12.22 -15.74
C LEU A 172 -9.18 12.20 -16.26
N GLN A 173 -8.30 11.38 -15.67
CA GLN A 173 -6.94 11.16 -16.16
C GLN A 173 -6.94 10.48 -17.54
N GLY A 174 -7.81 9.48 -17.76
CA GLY A 174 -7.97 8.84 -19.07
C GLY A 174 -8.44 9.81 -20.16
N LEU A 175 -9.39 10.69 -19.84
CA LEU A 175 -9.87 11.70 -20.79
C LEU A 175 -8.77 12.72 -21.18
N THR A 176 -8.02 13.22 -20.20
CA THR A 176 -6.96 14.21 -20.44
C THR A 176 -5.77 13.64 -21.22
N GLN A 177 -5.40 12.36 -21.02
CA GLN A 177 -4.36 11.70 -21.81
C GLN A 177 -4.77 11.47 -23.28
N ASN A 178 -6.05 11.24 -23.56
CA ASN A 178 -6.54 11.07 -24.93
C ASN A 178 -6.51 12.39 -25.71
N THR A 179 -6.88 13.51 -25.09
CA THR A 179 -6.86 14.84 -25.75
C THR A 179 -5.45 15.30 -26.13
N ILE A 180 -4.42 14.93 -25.36
CA ILE A 180 -3.02 15.26 -25.68
C ILE A 180 -2.57 14.47 -26.92
N ARG A 181 -2.90 13.18 -27.01
CA ARG A 181 -2.53 12.35 -28.17
C ARG A 181 -3.22 12.78 -29.47
N SER A 182 -4.40 13.37 -29.41
CA SER A 182 -5.14 13.85 -30.59
C SER A 182 -4.70 15.24 -31.08
N HIS A 183 -3.61 15.82 -30.56
CA HIS A 183 -3.13 17.15 -30.99
C HIS A 183 -1.80 17.11 -31.75
N ASP A 184 -1.07 15.98 -31.73
CA ASP A 184 0.22 15.81 -32.39
C ASP A 184 0.12 15.19 -33.81
N ASP A 185 -1.09 14.80 -34.26
CA ASP A 185 -1.34 14.13 -35.55
C ASP A 185 -1.90 15.07 -36.67
N ASP A 186 -2.10 16.36 -36.39
CA ASP A 186 -2.74 17.36 -37.29
C ASP A 186 -1.78 18.50 -37.74
N ASP A 187 -0.48 18.22 -37.90
CA ASP A 187 0.49 19.16 -38.53
C ASP A 187 1.42 18.47 -39.54
N ASP A 188 0.84 17.81 -40.55
CA ASP A 188 1.50 17.57 -41.84
C ASP A 188 0.56 17.97 -42.98
N SER A 189 0.60 19.26 -43.31
CA SER A 189 -0.03 19.82 -44.51
C SER A 189 0.82 20.94 -45.10
N ASN A 190 2.02 20.53 -45.54
CA ASN A 190 2.74 21.05 -46.71
C ASN A 190 2.17 22.36 -47.32
N ASP A 191 2.62 23.50 -46.81
CA ASP A 191 2.56 24.77 -47.52
C ASP A 191 3.98 25.16 -47.93
N LYS A 192 4.22 25.17 -49.24
CA LYS A 192 5.51 25.51 -49.86
C LYS A 192 5.35 26.74 -50.71
N ASP A 193 6.31 27.64 -50.50
CA ASP A 193 6.69 28.77 -51.33
C ASP A 193 5.78 30.02 -51.27
N LEU A 194 6.42 31.17 -51.55
CA LEU A 194 5.96 32.57 -51.44
C LEU A 194 6.05 33.17 -50.01
N ASP A 195 6.90 34.16 -49.70
CA ASP A 195 7.85 34.91 -50.55
C ASP A 195 9.07 35.45 -49.75
N ASP A 196 10.18 35.67 -50.48
CA ASP A 196 11.37 36.39 -50.03
C ASP A 196 11.09 37.91 -49.88
N GLU A 197 10.70 38.39 -48.70
CA GLU A 197 11.04 39.74 -48.25
C GLU A 197 11.07 39.87 -46.71
N MET A 198 11.75 40.90 -46.19
CA MET A 198 11.85 41.27 -44.75
C MET A 198 12.95 40.61 -43.87
N ILE A 199 13.92 39.86 -44.39
CA ILE A 199 15.22 39.64 -43.67
C ILE A 199 16.19 40.81 -43.93
N ALA A 200 15.80 42.01 -43.50
CA ALA A 200 16.66 43.19 -43.64
C ALA A 200 16.35 44.31 -42.62
N LEU A 201 16.31 44.05 -41.31
CA LEU A 201 16.40 45.13 -40.30
C LEU A 201 16.79 44.72 -38.86
N VAL A 202 17.67 43.72 -38.67
CA VAL A 202 18.33 43.50 -37.36
C VAL A 202 19.57 44.40 -37.24
N LYS A 203 19.34 45.70 -37.04
CA LYS A 203 20.35 46.61 -36.48
C LYS A 203 20.02 46.89 -35.02
N ARG A 204 20.61 46.11 -34.11
CA ARG A 204 20.75 46.52 -32.70
C ARG A 204 21.53 47.83 -32.65
N PRO A 205 21.15 48.75 -31.75
CA PRO A 205 22.15 49.13 -30.76
C PRO A 205 21.68 48.85 -29.32
N THR A 206 22.64 48.41 -28.51
CA THR A 206 22.61 48.45 -27.06
C THR A 206 22.35 49.88 -26.54
N TYR A 207 21.59 50.03 -25.46
CA TYR A 207 21.72 51.21 -24.60
C TYR A 207 22.22 50.84 -23.20
N THR A 208 23.37 51.40 -22.85
CA THR A 208 24.10 51.18 -21.60
C THR A 208 23.64 52.13 -20.49
N LYS A 209 23.89 51.73 -19.23
CA LYS A 209 23.67 52.56 -18.04
C LYS A 209 24.49 53.86 -18.04
N SER A 210 23.87 54.93 -17.55
CA SER A 210 24.47 56.09 -16.88
C SER A 210 23.42 56.58 -15.87
N ARG A 211 23.53 56.45 -14.54
CA ARG A 211 24.63 56.72 -13.59
C ARG A 211 25.10 58.18 -13.61
N SER A 212 24.62 58.96 -12.63
CA SER A 212 25.47 59.81 -11.77
C SER A 212 24.72 60.14 -10.46
N PHE A 213 25.28 59.86 -9.26
CA PHE A 213 26.03 60.80 -8.37
C PHE A 213 25.11 61.91 -7.77
N ASN A 214 25.20 62.41 -6.53
CA ASN A 214 26.01 62.15 -5.31
C ASN A 214 25.35 62.93 -4.13
N SER A 215 25.67 62.82 -2.83
CA SER A 215 26.30 61.79 -1.96
C SER A 215 26.44 62.35 -0.52
N GLN A 216 26.57 61.47 0.51
CA GLN A 216 26.92 61.83 1.91
C GLN A 216 25.79 62.62 2.66
N GLN A 217 25.73 62.74 4.00
CA GLN A 217 26.65 62.39 5.10
C GLN A 217 25.84 62.26 6.43
N GLN A 218 26.41 61.58 7.44
CA GLN A 218 25.99 61.49 8.86
C GLN A 218 24.73 60.65 9.17
#